data_AF-A0A5A9W5B1-F1
#
_entry.id   AF-A0A5A9W5B1-F1
#
_cell.length_a   1.000
_cell.length_b   1.000
_cell.length_c   1.000
_cell.angle_alpha   90.00
_cell.angle_beta   90.00
_cell.angle_gamma   90.00
#
_symmetry.space_group_name_H-M   'P 1'
#
loop_
_entity.id
_entity.type
_entity.pdbx_description
1 polymer ?
#
loop_
_entity_poly.entity_id
_entity_poly.type
_entity_poly.pdbx_seq_one_letter_code
_entity_poly.pdbx_strand_id
1 'polypeptide(L)'
;MKILLSMIMPNSNSVLHSLREEVIPNDGRRETLWVALSILGILLLSVLGIHWRQDPGESASLMPVLSTFDQQRLTELSIALEELTFMMPTDTYPSLEMIQAAGIPPFDQGLTWQELSPGCYHLSPTSTHAGFVLALWHRQIWLHLPVSYSLHPVGQDCLPQDHWISTR
;
A
#
# COMPACT_ATOMS: atom_id res chain seq x y z
N MET A 1 49.19 -70.71 -67.01
CA MET A 1 49.99 -71.46 -66.00
C MET A 1 50.94 -70.50 -65.33
N LYS A 2 51.05 -70.61 -63.99
CA LYS A 2 51.83 -69.80 -63.02
C LYS A 2 51.19 -68.49 -62.53
N ILE A 3 50.58 -68.69 -61.36
CA ILE A 3 50.18 -67.76 -60.31
C ILE A 3 51.44 -67.09 -59.72
N LEU A 4 51.36 -65.81 -59.39
CA LEU A 4 52.07 -65.24 -58.25
C LEU A 4 51.25 -64.10 -57.65
N LEU A 5 50.67 -64.42 -56.49
CA LEU A 5 50.11 -63.50 -55.52
C LEU A 5 51.16 -62.45 -55.15
N SER A 6 50.80 -61.17 -55.16
CA SER A 6 51.24 -60.26 -54.11
C SER A 6 50.02 -59.72 -53.39
N MET A 7 49.89 -60.12 -52.13
CA MET A 7 48.95 -59.56 -51.17
C MET A 7 49.30 -58.10 -50.94
N ILE A 8 48.38 -57.20 -51.27
CA ILE A 8 48.35 -55.85 -50.69
C ILE A 8 47.06 -55.81 -49.87
N MET A 9 47.20 -55.99 -48.55
CA MET A 9 46.10 -55.77 -47.61
C MET A 9 45.72 -54.29 -47.63
N PRO A 10 44.45 -53.92 -47.92
CA PRO A 10 43.97 -52.59 -47.61
C PRO A 10 43.81 -52.48 -46.09
N ASN A 11 44.59 -51.56 -45.53
CA ASN A 11 44.66 -51.15 -44.14
C ASN A 11 43.27 -50.82 -43.56
N SER A 12 42.89 -51.50 -42.48
CA SER A 12 41.57 -51.48 -41.83
C SER A 12 41.25 -50.21 -41.02
N ASN A 13 41.84 -49.06 -41.33
CA ASN A 13 41.84 -47.90 -40.43
C ASN A 13 40.90 -46.75 -40.82
N SER A 14 39.99 -46.93 -41.77
CA SER A 14 39.20 -45.80 -42.32
C SER A 14 37.72 -45.76 -41.93
N VAL A 15 37.27 -46.43 -40.87
CA VAL A 15 35.84 -46.40 -40.46
C VAL A 15 35.62 -46.02 -38.99
N LEU A 16 36.42 -45.08 -38.49
CA LEU A 16 36.03 -44.28 -37.31
C LEU A 16 36.33 -42.80 -37.60
N HIS A 17 35.75 -42.28 -38.69
CA HIS A 17 35.50 -40.85 -38.75
C HIS A 17 34.45 -40.53 -37.68
N SER A 18 34.97 -40.26 -36.49
CA SER A 18 34.33 -39.57 -35.39
C SER A 18 33.29 -38.59 -35.92
N LEU A 19 32.01 -38.90 -35.71
CA LEU A 19 30.93 -37.91 -35.68
C LEU A 19 31.19 -37.03 -34.46
N ARG A 20 32.18 -36.14 -34.59
CA ARG A 20 32.47 -35.12 -33.61
C ARG A 20 31.47 -34.01 -33.86
N GLU A 21 30.37 -34.06 -33.12
CA GLU A 21 29.43 -32.95 -33.03
C GLU A 21 30.13 -31.81 -32.28
N GLU A 22 30.38 -30.71 -32.99
CA GLU A 22 30.99 -29.53 -32.42
C GLU A 22 29.93 -28.79 -31.60
N VAL A 23 29.93 -29.01 -30.29
CA VAL A 23 29.13 -28.22 -29.36
C VAL A 23 29.74 -26.83 -29.29
N ILE A 24 29.17 -25.89 -30.03
CA ILE A 24 29.56 -24.48 -29.96
C ILE A 24 29.33 -24.04 -28.50
N PRO A 25 30.38 -23.60 -27.78
CA PRO A 25 30.20 -23.12 -26.42
C PRO A 25 29.27 -21.91 -26.47
N ASN A 26 28.10 -22.05 -25.86
CA ASN A 26 27.13 -20.97 -25.78
C ASN A 26 27.81 -19.79 -25.05
N ASP A 27 27.86 -18.63 -25.70
CA ASP A 27 28.58 -17.45 -25.20
C ASP A 27 27.75 -16.81 -24.07
N GLY A 28 27.84 -17.40 -22.87
CA GLY A 28 27.07 -17.01 -21.69
C GLY A 28 27.25 -15.55 -21.28
N ARG A 29 28.27 -14.86 -21.82
CA ARG A 29 28.45 -13.41 -21.67
C ARG A 29 27.32 -12.61 -22.31
N ARG A 30 26.84 -13.03 -23.49
CA ARG A 30 25.73 -12.36 -24.18
C ARG A 30 24.41 -12.63 -23.46
N GLU A 31 24.21 -13.85 -22.98
CA GLU A 31 23.03 -14.22 -22.19
C GLU A 31 22.96 -13.44 -20.87
N THR A 32 24.09 -13.31 -20.18
CA THR A 32 24.20 -12.52 -18.94
C THR A 32 23.87 -11.05 -19.17
N LEU A 33 24.25 -10.49 -20.32
CA LEU A 33 23.96 -9.10 -20.66
C LEU A 33 22.46 -8.86 -20.86
N TRP A 34 21.77 -9.76 -21.55
CA TRP A 34 20.31 -9.66 -21.75
C TRP A 34 19.54 -9.78 -20.44
N VAL A 35 19.98 -10.68 -19.56
CA VAL A 35 19.40 -10.83 -18.21
C VAL A 35 19.62 -9.54 -17.40
N ALA A 36 20.83 -8.99 -17.39
CA ALA A 36 21.16 -7.76 -16.68
C ALA A 36 20.33 -6.57 -17.19
N LEU A 37 20.18 -6.41 -18.51
CA LEU A 37 19.34 -5.37 -19.09
C LEU A 37 17.86 -5.53 -18.73
N SER A 38 17.37 -6.77 -18.67
CA SER A 38 15.98 -7.05 -18.30
C SER A 38 15.72 -6.67 -16.83
N ILE A 39 16.63 -7.04 -15.92
CA ILE A 39 16.55 -6.66 -14.50
C ILE A 39 16.58 -5.13 -14.36
N LEU A 40 17.52 -4.47 -15.03
CA LEU A 40 17.62 -3.02 -15.02
C LEU A 40 16.33 -2.36 -15.54
N GLY A 41 15.75 -2.89 -16.61
CA GLY A 41 14.49 -2.40 -17.16
C GLY A 41 13.33 -2.54 -16.19
N ILE A 42 13.18 -3.68 -15.52
CA ILE A 42 12.15 -3.91 -14.50
C ILE A 42 12.32 -2.93 -13.33
N LEU A 43 13.56 -2.74 -12.85
CA LEU A 43 13.85 -1.80 -11.77
C LEU A 43 13.49 -0.36 -12.16
N LEU A 44 13.87 0.09 -13.35
CA LEU A 44 13.54 1.42 -13.84
C LEU A 44 12.03 1.63 -13.99
N LEU A 45 11.31 0.64 -14.55
CA LEU A 45 9.85 0.69 -14.65
C LEU A 45 9.17 0.71 -13.29
N SER A 46 9.74 0.01 -12.30
CA SER A 46 9.21 0.00 -10.93
C SER A 46 9.37 1.37 -10.27
N VAL A 47 10.55 1.98 -10.37
CA VAL A 47 10.82 3.34 -9.86
C VAL A 47 9.93 4.37 -10.56
N LEU A 48 9.81 4.28 -11.89
CA LEU A 48 8.97 5.20 -12.66
C LEU A 48 7.49 5.03 -12.32
N GLY A 49 7.04 3.79 -12.11
CA GLY A 49 5.68 3.49 -11.68
C GLY A 49 5.37 4.04 -10.28
N ILE A 50 6.32 3.96 -9.35
CA ILE A 50 6.19 4.59 -8.03
C ILE A 50 6.14 6.10 -8.18
N HIS A 51 7.06 6.70 -8.93
CA HIS A 51 7.11 8.15 -9.15
C HIS A 51 5.80 8.69 -9.75
N TRP A 52 5.20 7.97 -10.71
CA TRP A 52 3.95 8.43 -11.33
C TRP A 52 2.73 8.23 -10.43
N ARG A 53 2.77 7.28 -9.49
CA ARG A 53 1.70 7.06 -8.50
C ARG A 53 1.87 7.89 -7.23
N GLN A 54 2.86 8.78 -7.18
CA GLN A 54 2.91 9.79 -6.13
C GLN A 54 1.80 10.81 -6.40
N ASP A 55 0.61 10.53 -5.89
CA ASP A 55 -0.39 11.59 -5.70
C ASP A 55 0.26 12.68 -4.84
N PRO A 56 0.11 13.97 -5.19
CA PRO A 56 0.69 15.08 -4.42
C PRO A 56 0.03 15.31 -3.05
N GLY A 57 -0.56 14.27 -2.45
CA GLY A 57 -1.32 14.32 -1.20
C GLY A 57 -0.79 13.42 -0.08
N GLU A 58 0.36 12.77 -0.22
CA GLU A 58 0.93 11.99 0.90
C GLU A 58 1.61 12.94 1.90
N SER A 59 0.77 13.54 2.75
CA SER A 59 1.17 14.03 4.07
C SER A 59 2.06 12.95 4.68
N ALA A 60 3.32 13.30 4.96
CA ALA A 60 4.32 12.40 5.55
C ALA A 60 3.65 11.48 6.58
N SER A 61 3.77 10.17 6.40
CA SER A 61 3.01 9.19 7.16
C SER A 61 3.07 9.53 8.65
N LEU A 62 1.92 9.84 9.25
CA LEU A 62 1.77 10.13 10.67
C LEU A 62 1.68 8.85 11.51
N MET A 63 1.70 7.69 10.84
CA MET A 63 1.76 6.38 11.47
C MET A 63 2.91 6.19 12.49
N PRO A 64 4.12 6.77 12.37
CA PRO A 64 5.16 6.60 13.37
C PRO A 64 4.97 7.50 14.62
N VAL A 65 3.95 8.37 14.67
CA VAL A 65 3.70 9.27 15.81
C VAL A 65 2.48 8.85 16.65
N LEU A 66 1.53 8.11 16.08
CA LEU A 66 0.35 7.64 16.81
C LEU A 66 0.69 6.45 17.72
N SER A 67 0.09 6.43 18.92
CA SER A 67 0.09 5.25 19.76
C SER A 67 -0.68 4.10 19.09
N THR A 68 -0.41 2.85 19.47
CA THR A 68 -1.16 1.68 18.95
C THR A 68 -2.66 1.81 19.19
N PHE A 69 -3.05 2.43 20.31
CA PHE A 69 -4.44 2.74 20.61
C PHE A 69 -5.03 3.74 19.61
N ASP A 70 -4.34 4.84 19.33
CA ASP A 70 -4.83 5.86 18.38
C ASP A 70 -4.87 5.32 16.94
N GLN A 71 -3.94 4.42 16.57
CA GLN A 71 -3.98 3.73 15.28
C GLN A 71 -5.20 2.81 15.16
N GLN A 72 -5.50 2.04 16.23
CA GLN A 72 -6.71 1.23 16.28
C GLN A 72 -7.95 2.11 16.16
N ARG A 73 -8.00 3.24 16.88
CA ARG A 73 -9.11 4.21 16.79
C ARG A 73 -9.30 4.77 15.39
N LEU A 74 -8.22 5.16 14.74
CA LEU A 74 -8.29 5.64 13.36
C LEU A 74 -8.83 4.58 12.41
N THR A 75 -8.44 3.32 12.63
CA THR A 75 -8.96 2.18 11.86
C THR A 75 -10.46 1.99 12.11
N GLU A 76 -10.89 1.97 13.37
CA GLU A 76 -12.31 1.88 13.74
C GLU A 76 -13.12 3.02 13.13
N LEU A 77 -12.62 4.26 13.16
CA LEU A 77 -13.28 5.41 12.52
C LEU A 77 -13.36 5.29 11.00
N SER A 78 -12.33 4.73 10.36
CA SER A 78 -12.36 4.50 8.91
C SER A 78 -13.44 3.49 8.51
N ILE A 79 -13.65 2.46 9.33
CA ILE A 79 -14.72 1.47 9.14
C ILE A 79 -16.07 2.13 9.41
N ALA A 80 -16.21 2.83 10.53
CA ALA A 80 -17.44 3.54 10.90
C ALA A 80 -17.87 4.55 9.84
N LEU A 81 -16.92 5.27 9.23
CA LEU A 81 -17.19 6.19 8.14
C LEU A 81 -17.88 5.47 6.97
N GLU A 82 -17.40 4.29 6.60
CA GLU A 82 -17.98 3.49 5.52
C GLU A 82 -19.36 2.95 5.90
N GLU A 83 -19.50 2.40 7.11
CA GLU A 83 -20.77 1.87 7.63
C GLU A 83 -21.83 2.96 7.72
N LEU A 84 -21.51 4.11 8.30
CA LEU A 84 -22.41 5.26 8.41
C LEU A 84 -22.78 5.79 7.04
N THR A 85 -21.82 5.90 6.12
CA THR A 85 -22.10 6.30 4.72
C THR A 85 -23.07 5.32 4.06
N PHE A 86 -22.93 4.02 4.32
CA PHE A 86 -23.81 2.99 3.75
C PHE A 86 -25.22 3.01 4.36
N MET A 87 -25.32 3.26 5.66
CA MET A 87 -26.59 3.29 6.40
C MET A 87 -27.43 4.55 6.14
N MET A 88 -26.91 5.54 5.40
CA MET A 88 -27.62 6.78 5.06
C MET A 88 -28.27 6.69 3.67
N PRO A 89 -29.58 6.36 3.56
CA PRO A 89 -30.30 6.30 2.29
C PRO A 89 -30.69 7.68 1.74
N THR A 90 -30.47 8.78 2.46
CA THR A 90 -30.84 10.15 2.10
C THR A 90 -29.99 11.14 2.91
N ASP A 91 -29.98 12.44 2.57
CA ASP A 91 -29.18 13.54 3.15
C ASP A 91 -29.37 13.81 4.68
N THR A 92 -29.89 12.84 5.43
CA THR A 92 -30.09 12.88 6.87
C THR A 92 -28.97 12.11 7.55
N TYR A 93 -28.14 12.82 8.29
CA TYR A 93 -27.07 12.23 9.09
C TYR A 93 -27.61 11.69 10.42
N PRO A 94 -27.16 10.51 10.90
CA PRO A 94 -27.62 9.94 12.14
C PRO A 94 -27.18 10.79 13.34
N SER A 95 -27.99 10.88 14.39
CA SER A 95 -27.52 11.52 15.64
C SER A 95 -26.49 10.64 16.35
N LEU A 96 -25.68 11.23 17.22
CA LEU A 96 -24.71 10.47 18.02
C LEU A 96 -25.38 9.35 18.83
N GLU A 97 -26.57 9.61 19.39
CA GLU A 97 -27.34 8.61 20.13
C GLU A 97 -27.72 7.40 19.26
N MET A 98 -28.10 7.63 17.99
CA MET A 98 -28.43 6.55 17.06
C MET A 98 -27.20 5.70 16.73
N ILE A 99 -26.05 6.34 16.52
CA ILE A 99 -24.79 5.64 16.24
C ILE A 99 -24.38 4.76 17.42
N GLN A 100 -24.49 5.31 18.64
CA GLN A 100 -24.20 4.58 19.88
C GLN A 100 -25.18 3.42 20.09
N ALA A 101 -26.48 3.63 19.84
CA ALA A 101 -27.49 2.58 19.92
C ALA A 101 -27.30 1.46 18.88
N ALA A 102 -26.73 1.79 17.72
CA ALA A 102 -26.37 0.84 16.69
C ALA A 102 -25.09 0.03 17.02
N GLY A 103 -24.36 0.40 18.07
CA GLY A 103 -23.15 -0.29 18.50
C GLY A 103 -21.99 -0.14 17.51
N ILE A 104 -21.88 1.03 16.86
CA ILE A 104 -20.83 1.30 15.87
C ILE A 104 -19.55 1.75 16.60
N PRO A 105 -18.43 1.00 16.55
CA PRO A 105 -17.16 1.42 17.11
C PRO A 105 -16.61 2.63 16.34
N PRO A 106 -15.86 3.56 16.96
CA PRO A 106 -15.49 3.65 18.38
C PRO A 106 -16.54 4.33 19.29
N PHE A 107 -17.75 4.61 18.78
CA PHE A 107 -18.72 5.46 19.48
C PHE A 107 -19.36 4.79 20.70
N ASP A 108 -19.41 3.46 20.70
CA ASP A 108 -19.99 2.62 21.75
C ASP A 108 -19.04 2.36 22.93
N GLN A 109 -17.76 2.74 22.83
CA GLN A 109 -16.72 2.36 23.80
C GLN A 109 -16.59 3.30 25.02
N GLY A 110 -17.67 3.99 25.41
CA GLY A 110 -17.70 4.87 26.58
C GLY A 110 -16.84 6.14 26.45
N LEU A 111 -16.44 6.50 25.23
CA LEU A 111 -15.73 7.74 24.95
C LEU A 111 -16.71 8.92 24.88
N THR A 112 -16.27 10.09 25.33
CA THR A 112 -17.09 11.32 25.31
C THR A 112 -17.05 11.98 23.94
N TRP A 113 -17.74 11.36 22.99
CA TRP A 113 -18.01 11.95 21.68
C TRP A 113 -18.99 13.13 21.80
N GLN A 114 -18.80 14.13 20.96
CA GLN A 114 -19.67 15.30 20.85
C GLN A 114 -20.14 15.43 19.41
N GLU A 115 -21.44 15.67 19.23
CA GLU A 115 -22.01 16.05 17.95
C GLU A 115 -21.94 17.57 17.83
N LEU A 116 -21.12 18.08 16.90
CA LEU A 116 -20.97 19.52 16.68
C LEU A 116 -22.03 20.06 15.72
N SER A 117 -22.36 19.25 14.73
CA SER A 117 -23.41 19.46 13.73
C SER A 117 -23.85 18.09 13.19
N PRO A 118 -25.01 17.98 12.53
CA PRO A 118 -25.49 16.69 12.00
C PRO A 118 -24.46 16.04 11.06
N GLY A 119 -23.91 14.88 11.40
CA GLY A 119 -22.86 14.24 10.60
C GLY A 119 -21.44 14.72 10.87
N CYS A 120 -21.25 15.48 11.95
CA CYS A 120 -19.97 15.90 12.48
C CYS A 120 -19.78 15.43 13.92
N TYR A 121 -18.85 14.50 14.13
CA TYR A 121 -18.57 13.94 15.45
C TYR A 121 -17.14 14.22 15.85
N HIS A 122 -16.97 14.71 17.07
CA HIS A 122 -15.69 15.13 17.61
C HIS A 122 -15.37 14.37 18.89
N LEU A 123 -14.13 13.91 18.98
CA LEU A 123 -13.50 13.40 20.18
C LEU A 123 -12.34 14.32 20.56
N SER A 124 -12.46 14.98 21.70
CA SER A 124 -11.42 15.87 22.19
C SER A 124 -10.11 15.12 22.47
N PRO A 125 -8.95 15.70 22.12
CA PRO A 125 -7.66 15.14 22.51
C PRO A 125 -7.52 15.13 24.05
N THR A 126 -6.76 14.17 24.56
CA THR A 126 -6.34 14.13 25.97
C THR A 126 -4.82 14.33 26.06
N SER A 127 -4.26 14.39 27.27
CA SER A 127 -2.80 14.51 27.43
C SER A 127 -2.02 13.33 26.82
N THR A 128 -2.66 12.17 26.64
CA THR A 128 -2.02 10.94 26.17
C THR A 128 -2.57 10.41 24.86
N HIS A 129 -3.71 10.91 24.38
CA HIS A 129 -4.39 10.42 23.18
C HIS A 129 -4.76 11.54 22.22
N ALA A 130 -4.72 11.21 20.94
CA ALA A 130 -5.09 12.13 19.88
C ALA A 130 -6.59 12.47 19.93
N GLY A 131 -6.92 13.65 19.39
CA GLY A 131 -8.28 14.06 19.09
C GLY A 131 -8.66 13.65 17.68
N PHE A 132 -9.95 13.43 17.46
CA PHE A 132 -10.49 12.98 16.18
C PHE A 132 -11.73 13.78 15.80
N VAL A 133 -11.86 14.10 14.52
CA VAL A 133 -13.10 14.61 13.93
C VAL A 133 -13.48 13.70 12.77
N LEU A 134 -14.74 13.26 12.76
CA LEU A 134 -15.35 12.55 11.66
C LEU A 134 -16.39 13.47 11.00
N ALA A 135 -16.11 13.94 9.77
CA ALA A 135 -17.14 14.54 8.92
C ALA A 135 -17.64 13.52 7.91
N LEU A 136 -18.92 13.19 8.02
CA LEU A 136 -19.60 12.34 7.04
C LEU A 136 -19.76 13.07 5.69
N TRP A 137 -19.96 14.39 5.69
CA TRP A 137 -20.18 15.23 4.49
C TRP A 137 -18.99 15.20 3.53
N HIS A 138 -17.80 15.38 4.10
CA HIS A 138 -16.53 15.37 3.36
C HIS A 138 -15.95 13.96 3.24
N ARG A 139 -16.59 12.96 3.87
CA ARG A 139 -16.08 11.59 4.02
C ARG A 139 -14.63 11.60 4.48
N GLN A 140 -14.34 12.41 5.49
CA GLN A 140 -12.99 12.74 5.91
C GLN A 140 -12.87 12.60 7.41
N ILE A 141 -11.70 12.14 7.84
CA ILE A 141 -11.30 12.07 9.23
C ILE A 141 -10.13 13.03 9.40
N TRP A 142 -10.19 13.83 10.46
CA TRP A 142 -9.07 14.66 10.87
C TRP A 142 -8.58 14.24 12.24
N LEU A 143 -7.27 14.36 12.39
CA LEU A 143 -6.51 13.98 13.57
C LEU A 143 -5.88 15.23 14.18
N HIS A 144 -5.94 15.33 15.51
CA HIS A 144 -5.22 16.32 16.29
C HIS A 144 -4.26 15.63 17.26
N LEU A 145 -2.95 15.91 17.15
CA LEU A 145 -1.93 15.30 17.98
C LEU A 145 -1.81 16.00 19.34
N PRO A 146 -1.62 15.24 20.44
CA PRO A 146 -1.56 15.79 21.81
C PRO A 146 -0.34 16.70 22.07
N VAL A 147 0.61 16.78 21.13
CA VAL A 147 1.85 17.57 21.24
C VAL A 147 1.63 19.05 20.88
N SER A 148 0.47 19.40 20.30
CA SER A 148 0.16 20.79 19.94
C SER A 148 -0.58 21.49 21.09
N TYR A 149 0.07 22.47 21.71
CA TYR A 149 -0.35 23.18 22.93
C TYR A 149 -1.58 24.09 22.78
N SER A 150 -2.41 23.87 21.76
CA SER A 150 -3.62 24.66 21.55
C SER A 150 -4.76 23.76 21.09
N LEU A 151 -5.71 23.54 22.01
CA LEU A 151 -7.05 23.10 21.64
C LEU A 151 -7.71 24.24 20.88
N HIS A 152 -7.57 24.23 19.56
CA HIS A 152 -8.40 25.08 18.73
C HIS A 152 -9.76 24.40 18.58
N PRO A 153 -10.87 25.09 18.88
CA PRO A 153 -12.20 24.53 18.72
C PRO A 153 -12.40 24.15 17.25
N VAL A 154 -12.91 22.95 17.01
CA VAL A 154 -13.42 22.58 15.69
C VAL A 154 -14.53 23.58 15.34
N GLY A 155 -14.44 24.19 14.16
CA GLY A 155 -15.46 25.15 13.72
C GLY A 155 -16.84 24.49 13.64
N GLN A 156 -17.90 25.29 13.73
CA GLN A 156 -19.28 24.79 13.60
C GLN A 156 -19.56 24.10 12.24
N ASP A 157 -18.72 24.36 11.24
CA ASP A 157 -18.83 23.79 9.89
C ASP A 157 -18.19 22.39 9.75
N CYS A 158 -17.81 21.75 10.85
CA CYS A 158 -17.04 20.49 10.87
C CYS A 158 -15.68 20.55 10.16
N LEU A 159 -15.27 21.75 9.76
CA LEU A 159 -13.95 22.01 9.21
C LEU A 159 -13.01 22.29 10.39
N PRO A 160 -11.95 21.50 10.53
CA PRO A 160 -10.96 21.80 11.52
C PRO A 160 -10.19 23.08 11.15
N GLN A 161 -9.80 23.84 12.17
CA GLN A 161 -8.90 24.98 12.02
C GLN A 161 -7.44 24.51 11.93
N ASP A 162 -6.48 25.43 12.09
CA ASP A 162 -5.05 25.15 12.09
C ASP A 162 -4.68 23.93 12.99
N HIS A 163 -3.64 23.19 12.57
CA HIS A 163 -3.04 22.03 13.27
C HIS A 163 -3.77 20.69 13.23
N TRP A 164 -4.92 20.60 12.57
CA TRP A 164 -5.54 19.32 12.26
C TRP A 164 -4.95 18.72 11.00
N ILE A 165 -4.75 17.41 11.03
CA ILE A 165 -4.17 16.68 9.91
C ILE A 165 -5.24 15.79 9.30
N SER A 166 -5.44 15.93 8.00
CA SER A 166 -6.33 15.03 7.27
C SER A 166 -5.67 13.67 7.10
N THR A 167 -6.42 12.59 7.33
CA THR A 167 -5.92 11.21 7.23
C THR A 167 -6.36 10.52 5.92
N ARG A 168 -6.90 11.27 4.95
CA ARG A 168 -7.39 10.74 3.67
C ARG A 168 -7.05 11.68 2.53
#